data_AF-A0A921NVP3-F1
#
_entry.id   AF-A0A921NVP3-F1
#
_cell.length_a   1.000
_cell.length_b   1.000
_cell.length_c   1.000
_cell.angle_alpha   90.00
_cell.angle_beta   90.00
_cell.angle_gamma   90.00
#
_symmetry.space_group_name_H-M   'P 1'
#
loop_
_entity.id
_entity.type
_entity.pdbx_description
1 polymer ?
#
loop_
_entity_poly.entity_id
_entity_poly.type
_entity_poly.pdbx_seq_one_letter_code
_entity_poly.pdbx_strand_id
1 'polypeptide(L)'
;KPDAKPENYGSTAIDIDRFVAVVGEGVAEHNARLGRLSPTVKGGSFDEAFAKSYATAPIRRATAEQRRLWLMGQEVRKLHAGHGRLTLHGNSYWSDWMSELAGTKIVARFDPEHLHDAVSLYALDGRYLGEAACEVAAGFFDASSAQAAARRKGQINRAQKRLAKALAPLSAKDIARGLEETSAPEPET
;
A
#
# COMPACT_ATOMS: atom_id res chain seq x y z
N LYS A 1 -12.98 7.14 34.68
CA LYS A 1 -11.96 7.64 33.73
C LYS A 1 -11.85 6.63 32.59
N PRO A 2 -12.46 6.88 31.43
CA PRO A 2 -12.35 6.01 30.25
C PRO A 2 -10.97 6.07 29.56
N ASP A 3 -10.04 6.92 30.03
CA ASP A 3 -8.73 7.15 29.41
C ASP A 3 -7.59 6.24 29.91
N ALA A 4 -7.88 5.30 30.81
CA ALA A 4 -6.87 4.34 31.25
C ALA A 4 -6.80 3.20 30.23
N LYS A 5 -5.65 3.04 29.57
CA LYS A 5 -5.37 1.82 28.80
C LYS A 5 -5.54 0.62 29.74
N PRO A 6 -6.36 -0.38 29.36
CA PRO A 6 -6.51 -1.59 30.16
C PRO A 6 -5.15 -2.26 30.38
N GLU A 7 -4.89 -2.78 31.57
CA GLU A 7 -3.64 -3.52 31.88
C GLU A 7 -3.43 -4.73 30.95
N ASN A 8 -4.51 -5.22 30.35
CA ASN A 8 -4.54 -6.36 29.42
C ASN A 8 -4.47 -5.97 27.93
N TYR A 9 -4.09 -4.74 27.60
CA TYR A 9 -4.05 -4.27 26.20
C TYR A 9 -2.99 -5.03 25.39
N GLY A 10 -3.44 -5.91 24.50
CA GLY A 10 -2.59 -6.75 23.65
C GLY A 10 -2.41 -8.20 24.11
N SER A 11 -2.72 -8.55 25.37
CA SER A 11 -2.59 -9.92 25.88
C SER A 11 -3.76 -10.84 25.49
N THR A 12 -4.91 -10.26 25.13
CA THR A 12 -6.14 -10.96 24.71
C THR A 12 -6.57 -10.59 23.29
N ALA A 13 -5.69 -9.95 22.53
CA ALA A 13 -5.97 -9.58 21.15
C ALA A 13 -6.23 -10.86 20.33
N ILE A 14 -7.37 -10.90 19.64
CA ILE A 14 -7.67 -11.97 18.70
C ILE A 14 -7.07 -11.66 17.34
N ASP A 15 -6.90 -12.70 16.54
CA ASP A 15 -6.50 -12.57 15.15
C ASP A 15 -7.49 -11.72 14.34
N ILE A 16 -6.97 -10.90 13.42
CA ILE A 16 -7.78 -9.95 12.64
C ILE A 16 -8.77 -10.67 11.72
N ASP A 17 -8.37 -11.79 11.11
CA ASP A 17 -9.25 -12.54 10.21
C ASP A 17 -10.41 -13.15 11.00
N ARG A 18 -10.10 -13.64 12.21
CA ARG A 18 -11.15 -14.10 13.15
C ARG A 18 -12.09 -12.97 13.56
N PHE A 19 -11.57 -11.79 13.85
CA PHE A 19 -12.42 -10.64 14.17
C PHE A 19 -13.34 -10.26 13.01
N VAL A 20 -12.80 -10.16 11.80
CA VAL A 20 -13.56 -9.84 10.58
C VAL A 20 -14.66 -10.88 10.34
N ALA A 21 -14.36 -12.17 10.50
CA ALA A 21 -15.35 -13.24 10.37
C ALA A 21 -16.52 -13.08 11.35
N VAL A 22 -16.22 -12.90 12.66
CA VAL A 22 -17.25 -12.73 13.69
C VAL A 22 -18.09 -11.46 13.47
N VAL A 23 -17.47 -10.36 13.05
CA VAL A 23 -18.22 -9.14 12.71
C VAL A 23 -19.12 -9.39 11.51
N GLY A 24 -18.64 -10.10 10.48
CA GLY A 24 -19.43 -10.48 9.32
C GLY A 24 -20.68 -11.30 9.70
N GLU A 25 -20.50 -12.31 10.57
CA GLU A 25 -21.60 -13.10 11.13
C GLU A 25 -22.58 -12.21 11.90
N GLY A 26 -22.10 -11.32 12.76
CA GLY A 26 -22.93 -10.40 13.54
C GLY A 26 -23.73 -9.43 12.66
N VAL A 27 -23.14 -8.93 11.58
CA VAL A 27 -23.83 -8.08 10.60
C VAL A 27 -24.93 -8.87 9.89
N ALA A 28 -24.63 -10.10 9.45
CA ALA A 28 -25.61 -10.96 8.80
C ALA A 28 -26.78 -11.30 9.73
N GLU A 29 -26.50 -11.73 10.96
CA GLU A 29 -27.53 -12.01 11.97
C GLU A 29 -28.37 -10.77 12.27
N HIS A 30 -27.72 -9.60 12.41
CA HIS A 30 -28.40 -8.35 12.68
C HIS A 30 -29.39 -7.98 11.57
N ASN A 31 -28.99 -8.14 10.31
CA ASN A 31 -29.83 -7.81 9.16
C ASN A 31 -30.98 -8.80 8.97
N ALA A 32 -30.75 -10.09 9.25
CA ALA A 32 -31.73 -11.16 9.14
C ALA A 32 -32.74 -11.21 10.30
N ARG A 33 -32.42 -10.59 11.45
CA ARG A 33 -33.26 -10.60 12.65
C ARG A 33 -34.66 -10.03 12.39
N LEU A 34 -35.67 -10.87 12.56
CA LEU A 34 -37.10 -10.54 12.46
C LEU A 34 -37.61 -9.72 13.66
N GLY A 35 -38.86 -9.26 13.59
CA GLY A 35 -39.52 -8.55 14.68
C GLY A 35 -39.10 -7.09 14.81
N ARG A 36 -38.50 -6.49 13.78
CA ARG A 36 -38.06 -5.09 13.84
C ARG A 36 -39.25 -4.13 13.84
N LEU A 37 -39.33 -3.30 14.87
CA LEU A 37 -40.43 -2.36 15.06
C LEU A 37 -40.25 -1.03 14.32
N SER A 38 -39.26 -0.91 13.43
CA SER A 38 -39.06 0.33 12.68
C SER A 38 -40.22 0.56 11.69
N PRO A 39 -40.58 1.83 11.41
CA PRO A 39 -41.70 2.15 10.51
C PRO A 39 -41.59 1.52 9.11
N THR A 40 -40.36 1.32 8.63
CA THR A 40 -40.07 0.75 7.32
C THR A 40 -40.19 -0.77 7.30
N VAL A 41 -39.88 -1.45 8.40
CA VAL A 41 -39.76 -2.92 8.45
C VAL A 41 -41.02 -3.61 9.01
N LYS A 42 -41.71 -2.98 9.97
CA LYS A 42 -43.03 -3.41 10.51
C LYS A 42 -43.12 -4.91 10.86
N GLY A 43 -42.18 -5.40 11.66
CA GLY A 43 -42.14 -6.77 12.18
C GLY A 43 -41.32 -7.76 11.35
N GLY A 44 -40.86 -7.38 10.16
CA GLY A 44 -39.91 -8.16 9.36
C GLY A 44 -38.45 -7.98 9.78
N SER A 45 -37.53 -8.30 8.88
CA SER A 45 -36.09 -8.04 9.01
C SER A 45 -35.60 -6.88 8.12
N PHE A 46 -34.37 -6.42 8.34
CA PHE A 46 -33.77 -5.41 7.45
C PHE A 46 -33.51 -5.96 6.05
N ASP A 47 -33.13 -7.24 5.93
CA ASP A 47 -32.96 -7.91 4.64
C ASP A 47 -34.25 -7.92 3.83
N GLU A 48 -35.39 -8.24 4.45
CA GLU A 48 -36.68 -8.26 3.77
C GLU A 48 -37.10 -6.86 3.30
N ALA A 49 -36.93 -5.85 4.15
CA ALA A 49 -37.25 -4.47 3.80
C ALA A 49 -36.33 -3.92 2.70
N PHE A 50 -35.03 -4.21 2.79
CA PHE A 50 -34.05 -3.84 1.77
C PHE A 50 -34.37 -4.53 0.44
N ALA A 51 -34.56 -5.85 0.41
CA ALA A 51 -34.86 -6.59 -0.82
C ALA A 51 -36.12 -6.06 -1.52
N LYS A 52 -37.19 -5.78 -0.76
CA LYS A 52 -38.44 -5.20 -1.30
C LYS A 52 -38.20 -3.82 -1.92
N SER A 53 -37.55 -2.91 -1.20
CA SER A 53 -37.27 -1.57 -1.70
C SER A 53 -36.33 -1.58 -2.91
N TYR A 54 -35.29 -2.41 -2.85
CA TYR A 54 -34.27 -2.56 -3.88
C TYR A 54 -34.84 -3.06 -5.22
N ALA A 55 -35.79 -4.00 -5.17
CA ALA A 55 -36.43 -4.55 -6.36
C ALA A 55 -37.21 -3.50 -7.17
N THR A 56 -37.69 -2.44 -6.52
CA THR A 56 -38.48 -1.37 -7.17
C THR A 56 -37.70 -0.10 -7.45
N ALA A 57 -36.48 0.03 -6.91
CA ALA A 57 -35.73 1.27 -6.98
C ALA A 57 -35.10 1.47 -8.37
N PRO A 58 -35.17 2.67 -8.96
CA PRO A 58 -34.51 2.98 -10.23
C PRO A 58 -33.00 3.17 -10.01
N ILE A 59 -32.26 2.05 -9.90
CA ILE A 59 -30.83 2.05 -9.57
C ILE A 59 -29.99 2.11 -10.85
N ARG A 60 -29.14 3.13 -10.95
CA ARG A 60 -28.07 3.19 -11.95
C ARG A 60 -26.78 2.63 -11.37
N ARG A 61 -26.23 1.60 -12.00
CA ARG A 61 -24.93 1.04 -11.62
C ARG A 61 -23.80 1.96 -12.06
N ALA A 62 -22.78 2.08 -11.22
CA ALA A 62 -21.55 2.77 -11.58
C ALA A 62 -20.84 2.01 -12.72
N THR A 63 -20.32 2.74 -13.70
CA THR A 63 -19.55 2.14 -14.79
C THR A 63 -18.18 1.66 -14.30
N ALA A 64 -17.47 0.87 -15.11
CA ALA A 64 -16.11 0.44 -14.77
C ALA A 64 -15.17 1.65 -14.57
N GLU A 65 -15.31 2.68 -15.40
CA GLU A 65 -14.53 3.92 -15.35
C GLU A 65 -14.80 4.70 -14.06
N GLN A 66 -16.07 4.78 -13.64
CA GLN A 66 -16.44 5.42 -12.37
C GLN A 66 -15.89 4.67 -11.16
N ARG A 67 -15.90 3.33 -11.18
CA ARG A 67 -15.35 2.52 -10.09
C ARG A 67 -13.84 2.70 -9.93
N ARG A 68 -13.10 2.83 -11.04
CA ARG A 68 -11.64 3.13 -11.02
C ARG A 68 -11.32 4.46 -10.34
N LEU A 69 -12.28 5.40 -10.31
CA LEU A 69 -12.06 6.69 -9.63
C LEU A 69 -12.01 6.55 -8.11
N TRP A 70 -12.57 5.48 -7.55
CA TRP A 70 -12.66 5.22 -6.11
C TRP A 70 -11.58 4.28 -5.58
N LEU A 71 -10.66 3.83 -6.44
CA LEU A 71 -9.49 3.08 -5.99
C LEU A 71 -8.62 3.97 -5.09
N MET A 72 -8.26 3.45 -3.92
CA MET A 72 -7.62 4.22 -2.84
C MET A 72 -6.13 4.48 -3.10
N GLY A 73 -5.46 3.63 -3.88
CA GLY A 73 -4.06 3.79 -4.24
C GLY A 73 -3.89 4.63 -5.49
N GLN A 74 -3.14 5.74 -5.38
CA GLN A 74 -2.70 6.52 -6.53
C GLN A 74 -1.22 6.86 -6.40
N GLU A 75 -0.40 6.47 -7.38
CA GLU A 75 1.02 6.83 -7.42
C GLU A 75 1.47 7.30 -8.80
N VAL A 76 2.27 8.37 -8.82
CA VAL A 76 2.97 8.80 -10.03
C VAL A 76 4.25 7.99 -10.18
N ARG A 77 4.42 7.36 -11.35
CA ARG A 77 5.58 6.55 -11.68
C ARG A 77 6.05 6.82 -13.10
N LYS A 78 7.34 6.61 -13.34
CA LYS A 78 7.93 6.68 -14.68
C LYS A 78 7.99 5.26 -15.24
N LEU A 79 7.46 5.06 -16.44
CA LEU A 79 7.57 3.79 -17.14
C LEU A 79 9.04 3.52 -17.53
N HIS A 80 9.41 2.25 -17.61
CA HIS A 80 10.75 1.88 -18.05
C HIS A 80 11.07 2.42 -19.44
N ALA A 81 12.29 2.91 -19.66
CA ALA A 81 12.67 3.64 -20.88
C ALA A 81 12.75 2.76 -22.13
N GLY A 82 13.01 1.46 -21.99
CA GLY A 82 13.15 0.55 -23.14
C GLY A 82 11.87 -0.18 -23.55
N HIS A 83 11.03 -0.59 -22.59
CA HIS A 83 9.91 -1.51 -22.82
C HIS A 83 8.61 -1.08 -22.12
N GLY A 84 8.58 0.10 -21.49
CA GLY A 84 7.35 0.66 -20.93
C GLY A 84 6.80 0.00 -19.66
N ARG A 85 7.46 -1.02 -19.09
CA ARG A 85 6.97 -1.72 -17.87
C ARG A 85 6.91 -0.78 -16.68
N LEU A 86 5.89 -0.97 -15.86
CA LEU A 86 5.71 -0.27 -14.59
C LEU A 86 6.18 -1.17 -13.44
N THR A 87 6.94 -0.61 -12.51
CA THR A 87 7.27 -1.28 -11.25
C THR A 87 6.64 -0.53 -10.08
N LEU A 88 5.84 -1.23 -9.29
CA LEU A 88 5.11 -0.68 -8.16
C LEU A 88 5.14 -1.70 -7.01
N HIS A 89 5.55 -1.27 -5.81
CA HIS A 89 5.69 -2.12 -4.62
C HIS A 89 6.43 -3.47 -4.84
N GLY A 90 7.41 -3.49 -5.76
CA GLY A 90 8.17 -4.69 -6.12
C GLY A 90 7.50 -5.60 -7.15
N ASN A 91 6.24 -5.34 -7.50
CA ASN A 91 5.51 -6.00 -8.57
C ASN A 91 5.78 -5.31 -9.91
N SER A 92 5.70 -6.08 -10.98
CA SER A 92 5.84 -5.58 -12.35
C SER A 92 4.54 -5.71 -13.14
N TYR A 93 4.15 -4.61 -13.77
CA TYR A 93 2.92 -4.51 -14.56
C TYR A 93 3.25 -4.11 -15.98
N TRP A 94 2.57 -4.73 -16.94
CA TRP A 94 2.80 -4.50 -18.35
C TRP A 94 1.55 -4.77 -19.19
N SER A 95 1.53 -4.18 -20.36
CA SER A 95 0.58 -4.42 -21.44
C SER A 95 1.21 -3.96 -22.75
N ASP A 96 0.79 -4.52 -23.88
CA ASP A 96 1.40 -4.31 -25.19
C ASP A 96 1.55 -2.82 -25.55
N TRP A 97 0.50 -2.03 -25.29
CA TRP A 97 0.42 -0.60 -25.60
C TRP A 97 1.38 0.27 -24.76
N MET A 98 1.89 -0.24 -23.63
CA MET A 98 2.77 0.54 -22.75
C MET A 98 4.14 0.82 -23.38
N SER A 99 4.57 0.00 -24.35
CA SER A 99 5.85 0.16 -25.03
C SER A 99 5.95 1.48 -25.80
N GLU A 100 4.82 1.98 -26.32
CA GLU A 100 4.75 3.28 -27.02
C GLU A 100 4.95 4.47 -26.07
N LEU A 101 4.70 4.25 -24.77
CA LEU A 101 4.80 5.27 -23.72
C LEU A 101 6.07 5.09 -22.88
N ALA A 102 7.05 4.34 -23.38
CA ALA A 102 8.29 4.07 -22.68
C ALA A 102 8.99 5.36 -22.22
N GLY A 103 9.44 5.36 -20.96
CA GLY A 103 10.11 6.52 -20.36
C GLY A 103 9.19 7.70 -19.99
N THR A 104 7.88 7.63 -20.22
CA THR A 104 6.94 8.69 -19.82
C THR A 104 6.52 8.55 -18.34
N LYS A 105 6.05 9.65 -17.74
CA LYS A 105 5.45 9.64 -16.40
C LYS A 105 3.95 9.42 -16.51
N ILE A 106 3.43 8.48 -15.73
CA ILE A 106 2.02 8.12 -15.67
C ILE A 106 1.54 8.09 -14.22
N VAL A 107 0.24 8.07 -14.04
CA VAL A 107 -0.46 7.88 -12.77
C VAL A 107 -1.02 6.46 -12.76
N ALA A 108 -0.58 5.64 -11.81
CA ALA A 108 -1.14 4.31 -11.57
C ALA A 108 -2.18 4.38 -10.46
N ARG A 109 -3.37 3.84 -10.72
CA ARG A 109 -4.43 3.62 -9.74
C ARG A 109 -4.61 2.14 -9.47
N PHE A 110 -4.65 1.77 -8.20
CA PHE A 110 -4.64 0.37 -7.75
C PHE A 110 -5.38 0.20 -6.42
N ASP A 111 -5.75 -1.04 -6.12
CA ASP A 111 -6.23 -1.43 -4.80
C ASP A 111 -5.03 -1.73 -3.89
N PRO A 112 -4.81 -0.97 -2.80
CA PRO A 112 -3.71 -1.22 -1.86
C PRO A 112 -3.77 -2.59 -1.16
N GLU A 113 -4.95 -3.21 -1.06
CA GLU A 113 -5.14 -4.52 -0.44
C GLU A 113 -4.87 -5.68 -1.42
N HIS A 114 -4.93 -5.40 -2.74
CA HIS A 114 -4.78 -6.39 -3.80
C HIS A 114 -3.78 -5.89 -4.85
N LEU A 115 -2.49 -5.84 -4.49
CA LEU A 115 -1.46 -5.36 -5.41
C LEU A 115 -1.21 -6.31 -6.59
N HIS A 116 -1.65 -7.57 -6.52
CA HIS A 116 -1.49 -8.51 -7.62
C HIS A 116 -2.53 -8.33 -8.73
N ASP A 117 -3.57 -7.54 -8.47
CA ASP A 117 -4.59 -7.23 -9.46
C ASP A 117 -4.05 -6.26 -10.52
N ALA A 118 -4.79 -6.16 -11.62
CA ALA A 118 -4.45 -5.25 -12.70
C ALA A 118 -4.59 -3.77 -12.25
N VAL A 119 -3.71 -2.93 -12.77
CA VAL A 119 -3.66 -1.50 -12.42
C VAL A 119 -4.20 -0.64 -13.55
N SER A 120 -4.96 0.39 -13.19
CA SER A 120 -5.50 1.36 -14.14
C SER A 120 -4.52 2.52 -14.32
N LEU A 121 -4.06 2.75 -15.54
CA LEU A 121 -3.06 3.75 -15.86
C LEU A 121 -3.68 4.98 -16.51
N TYR A 122 -3.21 6.14 -16.09
CA TYR A 122 -3.66 7.44 -16.54
C TYR A 122 -2.46 8.32 -16.90
N ALA A 123 -2.65 9.25 -17.84
CA ALA A 123 -1.70 10.32 -18.06
C ALA A 123 -1.75 11.34 -16.91
N LEU A 124 -0.73 12.20 -16.82
CA LEU A 124 -0.65 13.22 -15.77
C LEU A 124 -1.80 14.24 -15.85
N ASP A 125 -2.41 14.41 -17.02
CA ASP A 125 -3.58 15.25 -17.26
C ASP A 125 -4.91 14.56 -16.83
N GLY A 126 -4.84 13.33 -16.32
CA GLY A 126 -6.00 12.56 -15.88
C GLY A 126 -6.70 11.75 -16.97
N ARG A 127 -6.17 11.74 -18.21
CA ARG A 127 -6.73 10.93 -19.30
C ARG A 127 -6.45 9.45 -19.07
N TYR A 128 -7.46 8.60 -19.27
CA TYR A 128 -7.29 7.16 -19.15
C TYR A 128 -6.45 6.62 -20.32
N LEU A 129 -5.42 5.84 -20.00
CA LEU A 129 -4.52 5.24 -21.00
C LEU A 129 -4.87 3.78 -21.25
N GLY A 130 -5.14 3.03 -20.18
CA GLY A 130 -5.43 1.61 -20.27
C GLY A 130 -5.16 0.88 -18.97
N GLU A 131 -5.33 -0.42 -19.01
CA GLU A 131 -5.11 -1.32 -17.88
C GLU A 131 -3.83 -2.12 -18.12
N ALA A 132 -3.08 -2.39 -17.05
CA ALA A 132 -1.86 -3.19 -17.09
C ALA A 132 -1.96 -4.35 -16.12
N ALA A 133 -1.80 -5.57 -16.63
CA ALA A 133 -1.83 -6.78 -15.83
C ALA A 133 -0.53 -6.90 -15.01
N CYS A 134 -0.62 -7.51 -13.83
CA CYS A 134 0.55 -7.90 -13.07
C CYS A 134 1.20 -9.11 -13.74
N GLU A 135 2.36 -8.94 -14.38
CA GLU A 135 3.10 -10.05 -14.98
C GLU A 135 3.95 -10.79 -13.94
N VAL A 136 4.51 -10.02 -13.00
CA VAL A 136 5.43 -10.56 -12.00
C VAL A 136 5.01 -10.10 -10.62
N ALA A 137 4.30 -10.98 -9.93
CA ALA A 137 3.90 -10.85 -8.53
C ALA A 137 5.05 -11.25 -7.56
N ALA A 138 6.26 -10.75 -7.81
CA ALA A 138 7.44 -11.05 -6.99
C ALA A 138 7.61 -10.11 -5.79
N GLY A 139 6.79 -9.06 -5.70
CA GLY A 139 6.81 -8.06 -4.65
C GLY A 139 5.87 -8.41 -3.51
N PHE A 140 5.18 -7.39 -3.00
CA PHE A 140 4.25 -7.55 -1.88
C PHE A 140 2.82 -7.76 -2.37
N PHE A 141 2.07 -8.57 -1.62
CA PHE A 141 0.64 -8.79 -1.85
C PHE A 141 -0.21 -7.55 -1.53
N ASP A 142 0.19 -6.80 -0.50
CA ASP A 142 -0.50 -5.59 -0.05
C ASP A 142 0.49 -4.43 0.27
N ALA A 143 -0.02 -3.20 0.24
CA ALA A 143 0.79 -1.99 0.45
C ALA A 143 1.29 -1.85 1.90
N SER A 144 0.57 -2.39 2.89
CA SER A 144 0.94 -2.29 4.30
C SER A 144 2.19 -3.12 4.61
N SER A 145 2.25 -4.35 4.08
CA SER A 145 3.38 -5.25 4.10
C SER A 145 4.59 -4.63 3.41
N ALA A 146 4.38 -3.99 2.24
CA ALA A 146 5.43 -3.27 1.53
C ALA A 146 6.02 -2.12 2.37
N GLN A 147 5.17 -1.32 3.01
CA GLN A 147 5.60 -0.21 3.87
C GLN A 147 6.33 -0.72 5.12
N ALA A 148 5.83 -1.77 5.77
CA ALA A 148 6.46 -2.37 6.95
C ALA A 148 7.86 -2.91 6.62
N ALA A 149 8.01 -3.61 5.50
CA ALA A 149 9.30 -4.09 5.02
C ALA A 149 10.27 -2.94 4.67
N ALA A 150 9.78 -1.88 4.01
CA ALA A 150 10.59 -0.70 3.70
C ALA A 150 11.09 -0.01 4.99
N ARG A 151 10.23 0.12 6.00
CA ARG A 151 10.60 0.65 7.33
C ARG A 151 11.68 -0.22 7.98
N ARG A 152 11.50 -1.55 7.99
CA ARG A 152 12.47 -2.50 8.56
C ARG A 152 13.83 -2.42 7.86
N LYS A 153 13.85 -2.42 6.52
CA LYS A 153 15.08 -2.26 5.72
C LYS A 153 15.77 -0.93 6.01
N GLY A 154 15.00 0.16 6.15
CA GLY A 154 15.52 1.47 6.54
C GLY A 154 16.19 1.46 7.91
N GLN A 155 15.61 0.77 8.90
CA GLN A 155 16.21 0.61 10.22
C GLN A 155 17.52 -0.19 10.17
N ILE A 156 17.54 -1.32 9.43
CA ILE A 156 18.73 -2.15 9.25
C ILE A 156 19.86 -1.33 8.62
N ASN A 157 19.59 -0.60 7.53
CA ASN A 157 20.60 0.21 6.85
C ASN A 157 21.16 1.31 7.76
N ARG A 158 20.33 1.92 8.61
CA ARG A 158 20.79 2.92 9.60
C ARG A 158 21.69 2.29 10.67
N ALA A 159 21.30 1.12 11.18
CA ALA A 159 22.10 0.37 12.15
C ALA A 159 23.45 -0.06 11.56
N GLN A 160 23.47 -0.56 10.32
CA GLN A 160 24.70 -0.90 9.60
C GLN A 160 25.62 0.31 9.40
N LYS A 161 25.07 1.47 8.99
CA LYS A 161 25.85 2.72 8.89
C LYS A 161 26.44 3.15 10.23
N ARG A 162 25.69 3.00 11.32
CA ARG A 162 26.16 3.32 12.68
C ARG A 162 27.27 2.35 13.12
N LEU A 163 27.11 1.06 12.87
CA LEU A 163 28.11 0.04 13.16
C LEU A 163 29.40 0.28 12.36
N ALA A 164 29.28 0.53 11.06
CA ALA A 164 30.42 0.85 10.20
C ALA A 164 31.18 2.10 10.70
N LYS A 165 30.46 3.14 11.16
CA LYS A 165 31.07 4.33 11.76
C LYS A 165 31.78 4.02 13.09
N ALA A 166 31.24 3.12 13.91
CA ALA A 166 31.84 2.72 15.18
C ALA A 166 33.07 1.81 15.03
N LEU A 167 33.08 0.96 13.98
CA LEU A 167 34.19 0.06 13.66
C LEU A 167 35.31 0.75 12.86
N ALA A 168 35.12 1.99 12.41
CA ALA A 168 36.14 2.72 11.66
C ALA A 168 37.36 2.99 12.55
N PRO A 169 38.55 2.42 12.24
CA PRO A 169 39.71 2.45 13.15
C PRO A 169 40.33 3.84 13.31
N LEU A 170 40.17 4.73 12.32
CA LEU A 170 40.60 6.13 12.35
C LEU A 170 39.54 6.96 11.61
N SER A 171 39.21 8.15 12.11
CA SER A 171 38.34 9.04 11.33
C SER A 171 39.09 9.56 10.10
N ALA A 172 38.37 9.96 9.06
CA ALA A 172 39.01 10.54 7.86
C ALA A 172 39.94 11.73 8.19
N LYS A 173 39.66 12.46 9.28
CA LYS A 173 40.54 13.53 9.80
C LYS A 173 41.83 12.99 10.43
N ASP A 174 41.75 11.85 11.12
CA ASP A 174 42.93 11.26 11.76
C ASP A 174 43.88 10.65 10.72
N ILE A 175 43.33 10.10 9.63
CA ILE A 175 44.11 9.63 8.48
C ILE A 175 44.77 10.82 7.74
N ALA A 176 44.02 11.91 7.53
CA ALA A 176 44.55 13.12 6.88
C ALA A 176 45.70 13.75 7.68
N ARG A 177 45.56 13.83 9.02
CA ARG A 177 46.63 14.32 9.91
C ARG A 177 47.88 13.45 9.84
N GLY A 178 47.73 12.12 9.84
CA GLY A 178 48.87 11.21 9.71
C GLY A 178 49.61 11.34 8.38
N LEU A 179 48.90 11.67 7.29
CA LEU A 179 49.49 11.92 5.97
C LEU A 179 50.22 13.27 5.88
N GLU A 180 49.71 14.32 6.54
CA GLU A 180 50.41 15.61 6.65
C GLU A 180 51.68 15.49 7.48
N GLU A 181 51.65 14.74 8.58
CA GLU A 181 52.81 14.47 9.44
C GLU A 181 53.91 13.66 8.73
N THR A 182 53.56 12.75 7.81
CA THR A 182 54.55 11.99 7.01
C THR A 182 55.08 12.76 5.80
N SER A 183 54.46 13.88 5.42
CA SER A 183 54.87 14.72 4.28
C SER A 183 55.73 15.92 4.69
N ALA A 184 55.99 16.14 5.99
CA ALA A 184 56.86 17.21 6.44
C ALA A 184 58.35 16.86 6.12
N PRO A 185 59.08 17.70 5.37
CA PRO A 185 60.46 17.40 5.00
C PRO A 185 61.39 17.43 6.23
N GLU A 186 62.31 16.46 6.31
CA GLU A 186 63.33 16.41 7.37
C GLU A 186 64.21 17.67 7.33
N PRO A 187 64.60 18.24 8.49
CA PRO A 187 65.47 19.40 8.51
C PRO A 187 66.87 19.02 8.00
N GLU A 188 67.29 19.66 6.91
CA GLU A 188 68.64 19.56 6.36
C GLU A 188 69.67 19.97 7.43
N THR A 189 70.56 19.05 7.79
CA THR A 189 71.74 19.27 8.64
C THR A 189 72.91 19.87 7.87
#